data_AF-W4P4M7-F1
#
_entry.id   AF-W4P4M7-F1
#
_cell.length_a   1.000
_cell.length_b   1.000
_cell.length_c   1.000
_cell.angle_alpha   90.00
_cell.angle_beta   90.00
_cell.angle_gamma   90.00
#
_symmetry.space_group_name_H-M   'P 1'
#
loop_
_entity.id
_entity.type
_entity.pdbx_description
1 polymer ?
#
loop_
_entity_poly.entity_id
_entity_poly.type
_entity_poly.pdbx_seq_one_letter_code
_entity_poly.pdbx_strand_id
1 'polypeptide(L)'
;MTDRYIRPSAKAVIYFPEGNYILQNEASKDRRIRISMGDIVLKGAGRNKTTLEMTVANNSPEPVTQMWNAPVMMEFKHNTGLGEPIANITEDAPVGSKTVAATALGIKSGDWVCLVLVNNNETVINQALSPYKWQDIKVLPGAGELNIKSKGVQVYEYHQVEKADAGKITFKEPIMHAINKDWGWKLHKFANYSNVGVEDLTFKGHAKEKFIHHGSDVDDGGFKLIDFVRLTHSWIRRVNFESVSEAMSITSSANCSAYDIQIGGNRGHSSIRSQASSRVFIGKVVENSDGYTLRKGQGESTLIEYKNNVGQYHACGVSKQSMGAVIWNVKWGDDSCFESHATQPRATLIDCCSGGFMHWRQGGDSAQMPNHLENLTIWNFNATNVQTDPDIDKDGKFTWWDSDGYWWKFVRPIVVGFHGSPLSFDDTQMKRNESPGKAVHPYSLYEAQLRLRLGYVPAWLNALK
;
A
#
# COMPACT_ATOMS: atom_id res chain seq x y z
N MET A 1 6.92 3.36 -24.67
CA MET A 1 6.10 4.45 -25.29
C MET A 1 4.76 4.59 -24.56
N THR A 2 4.00 5.68 -24.70
CA THR A 2 2.73 5.88 -23.97
C THR A 2 1.63 6.40 -24.88
N ASP A 3 0.52 5.67 -24.95
CA ASP A 3 -0.72 6.09 -25.59
C ASP A 3 -1.55 6.86 -24.57
N ARG A 4 -1.64 8.19 -24.74
CA ARG A 4 -2.21 9.07 -23.72
C ARG A 4 -3.56 9.64 -24.15
N TYR A 5 -4.57 9.38 -23.33
CA TYR A 5 -5.92 9.92 -23.50
C TYR A 5 -6.21 10.92 -22.38
N ILE A 6 -6.63 12.15 -22.72
CA ILE A 6 -6.78 13.25 -21.75
C ILE A 6 -8.17 13.87 -21.85
N ARG A 7 -8.89 13.91 -20.73
CA ARG A 7 -10.18 14.59 -20.60
C ARG A 7 -10.48 14.80 -19.11
N PRO A 8 -10.41 16.02 -18.56
CA PRO A 8 -10.50 16.23 -17.10
C PRO A 8 -11.75 15.62 -16.42
N SER A 9 -12.90 15.70 -17.09
CA SER A 9 -14.15 15.05 -16.69
C SER A 9 -14.74 14.34 -17.91
N ALA A 10 -14.67 13.01 -17.91
CA ALA A 10 -15.12 12.20 -19.03
C ALA A 10 -16.64 12.01 -19.04
N LYS A 11 -17.23 11.82 -17.85
CA LYS A 11 -18.63 11.44 -17.64
C LYS A 11 -19.02 10.25 -18.51
N ALA A 12 -18.18 9.22 -18.49
CA ALA A 12 -18.25 8.11 -19.44
C ALA A 12 -18.05 6.76 -18.76
N VAL A 13 -18.61 5.73 -19.39
CA VAL A 13 -18.32 4.34 -19.07
C VAL A 13 -17.67 3.71 -20.30
N ILE A 14 -16.48 3.15 -20.12
CA ILE A 14 -15.87 2.25 -21.11
C ILE A 14 -16.33 0.85 -20.76
N TYR A 15 -17.26 0.32 -21.55
CA TYR A 15 -17.85 -0.99 -21.31
C TYR A 15 -17.22 -2.05 -22.22
N PHE A 16 -16.75 -3.13 -21.61
CA PHE A 16 -16.30 -4.35 -22.28
C PHE A 16 -17.39 -5.42 -22.10
N PRO A 17 -18.10 -5.80 -23.18
CA PRO A 17 -19.02 -6.93 -23.14
C PRO A 17 -18.31 -8.24 -22.73
N GLU A 18 -19.11 -9.30 -22.53
CA GLU A 18 -18.57 -10.65 -22.33
C GLU A 18 -17.59 -11.02 -23.46
N GLY A 19 -16.43 -11.56 -23.09
CA GLY A 19 -15.35 -11.89 -24.02
C GLY A 19 -13.95 -11.76 -23.42
N ASN A 20 -12.96 -12.25 -24.16
CA ASN A 20 -11.54 -12.08 -23.85
C ASN A 20 -10.92 -11.04 -24.81
N TYR A 21 -10.29 -10.01 -24.25
CA TYR A 21 -9.71 -8.90 -24.99
C TYR A 21 -8.21 -8.82 -24.71
N ILE A 22 -7.41 -9.07 -25.73
CA ILE A 22 -5.96 -8.87 -25.66
C ILE A 22 -5.69 -7.37 -25.77
N LEU A 23 -5.32 -6.74 -24.66
CA LEU A 23 -4.97 -5.32 -24.61
C LEU A 23 -3.48 -5.07 -24.81
N GLN A 24 -2.65 -6.10 -24.60
CA GLN A 24 -1.24 -6.05 -24.92
C GLN A 24 -0.75 -7.37 -25.53
N ASN A 25 -0.12 -7.27 -26.70
CA ASN A 25 0.60 -8.37 -27.38
C ASN A 25 2.03 -7.91 -27.74
N GLU A 26 2.77 -8.74 -28.49
CA GLU A 26 4.15 -8.46 -28.90
C GLU A 26 4.31 -7.10 -29.60
N ALA A 27 3.34 -6.70 -30.44
CA ALA A 27 3.40 -5.43 -31.17
C ALA A 27 3.22 -4.19 -30.28
N SER A 28 2.66 -4.37 -29.08
CA SER A 28 2.43 -3.29 -28.11
C SER A 28 3.20 -3.48 -26.80
N LYS A 29 4.17 -4.40 -26.76
CA LYS A 29 5.06 -4.63 -25.62
C LYS A 29 5.78 -3.33 -25.21
N ASP A 30 6.00 -3.16 -23.92
CA ASP A 30 6.64 -1.99 -23.28
C ASP A 30 5.94 -0.65 -23.52
N ARG A 31 4.66 -0.72 -23.92
CA ARG A 31 3.77 0.44 -24.05
C ARG A 31 2.79 0.49 -22.90
N ARG A 32 2.33 1.71 -22.64
CA ARG A 32 1.33 2.00 -21.61
C ARG A 32 0.15 2.72 -22.20
N ILE A 33 -1.05 2.25 -21.90
CA ILE A 33 -2.31 2.95 -22.08
C ILE A 33 -2.51 3.87 -20.87
N ARG A 34 -2.34 5.18 -21.05
CA ARG A 34 -2.55 6.16 -19.98
C ARG A 34 -3.90 6.86 -20.14
N ILE A 35 -4.74 6.70 -19.12
CA ILE A 35 -6.04 7.36 -19.02
C ILE A 35 -5.92 8.50 -18.02
N SER A 36 -5.82 9.73 -18.54
CA SER A 36 -5.75 10.97 -17.76
C SER A 36 -7.11 11.64 -17.73
N MET A 37 -8.05 11.01 -17.01
CA MET A 37 -9.45 11.42 -16.93
C MET A 37 -10.03 11.21 -15.53
N GLY A 38 -10.93 12.09 -15.11
CA GLY A 38 -11.86 11.87 -14.00
C GLY A 38 -13.27 11.56 -14.49
N ASP A 39 -14.17 11.19 -13.58
CA ASP A 39 -15.57 10.82 -13.86
C ASP A 39 -15.69 9.74 -14.95
N ILE A 40 -14.95 8.65 -14.77
CA ILE A 40 -14.86 7.56 -15.73
C ILE A 40 -14.94 6.21 -15.03
N VAL A 41 -15.64 5.26 -15.65
CA VAL A 41 -15.67 3.87 -15.19
C VAL A 41 -15.26 2.94 -16.32
N LEU A 42 -14.26 2.10 -16.08
CA LEU A 42 -13.95 0.92 -16.87
C LEU A 42 -14.78 -0.25 -16.33
N LYS A 43 -15.61 -0.88 -17.16
CA LYS A 43 -16.57 -1.89 -16.69
C LYS A 43 -16.62 -3.10 -17.61
N GLY A 44 -16.55 -4.31 -17.06
CA GLY A 44 -16.87 -5.54 -17.77
C GLY A 44 -18.29 -6.05 -17.53
N ALA A 45 -18.66 -7.16 -18.16
CA ALA A 45 -19.94 -7.85 -17.96
C ALA A 45 -20.00 -8.71 -16.68
N GLY A 46 -18.88 -8.85 -15.97
CA GLY A 46 -18.72 -9.65 -14.77
C GLY A 46 -17.32 -10.25 -14.69
N ARG A 47 -16.80 -10.45 -13.47
CA ARG A 47 -15.45 -10.99 -13.25
C ARG A 47 -15.19 -12.35 -13.94
N ASN A 48 -16.23 -13.15 -14.13
CA ASN A 48 -16.14 -14.44 -14.83
C ASN A 48 -16.57 -14.40 -16.31
N LYS A 49 -16.77 -13.20 -16.86
CA LYS A 49 -17.34 -12.98 -18.21
C LYS A 49 -16.45 -12.14 -19.11
N THR A 50 -15.77 -11.15 -18.54
CA THR A 50 -14.91 -10.23 -19.29
C THR A 50 -13.48 -10.35 -18.80
N THR A 51 -12.55 -10.63 -19.71
CA THR A 51 -11.11 -10.71 -19.42
C THR A 51 -10.35 -9.67 -20.25
N LEU A 52 -9.47 -8.92 -19.59
CA LEU A 52 -8.48 -8.04 -20.20
C LEU A 52 -7.10 -8.67 -20.05
N GLU A 53 -6.50 -9.07 -21.15
CA GLU A 53 -5.31 -9.92 -21.17
C GLU A 53 -4.07 -9.18 -21.67
N MET A 54 -2.95 -9.42 -20.98
CA MET A 54 -1.59 -9.04 -21.35
C MET A 54 -0.83 -10.32 -21.70
N THR A 55 -0.65 -10.62 -22.99
CA THR A 55 -0.11 -11.92 -23.45
C THR A 55 1.41 -11.99 -23.45
N VAL A 56 2.09 -10.85 -23.27
CA VAL A 56 3.55 -10.75 -23.25
C VAL A 56 4.01 -9.89 -22.09
N ALA A 57 5.08 -10.31 -21.42
CA ALA A 57 5.69 -9.54 -20.35
C ALA A 57 6.32 -8.25 -20.88
N ASN A 58 6.20 -7.18 -20.11
CA ASN A 58 7.01 -5.98 -20.28
C ASN A 58 8.41 -6.18 -19.70
N ASN A 59 9.37 -5.43 -20.24
CA ASN A 59 10.74 -5.37 -19.76
C ASN A 59 11.02 -4.01 -19.11
N SER A 60 12.01 -4.01 -18.23
CA SER A 60 12.53 -2.76 -17.68
C SER A 60 13.26 -1.95 -18.77
N PRO A 61 13.20 -0.61 -18.74
CA PRO A 61 13.89 0.22 -19.74
C PRO A 61 15.41 -0.01 -19.72
N GLU A 62 16.02 -0.09 -20.90
CA GLU A 62 17.47 -0.22 -21.05
C GLU A 62 18.22 1.13 -20.85
N PRO A 63 19.39 1.14 -20.19
CA PRO A 63 19.99 0.01 -19.48
C PRO A 63 19.15 -0.37 -18.25
N VAL A 64 18.98 -1.67 -17.99
CA VAL A 64 18.25 -2.14 -16.80
C VAL A 64 19.00 -1.72 -15.54
N THR A 65 18.57 -0.61 -14.95
CA THR A 65 19.07 -0.10 -13.67
C THR A 65 18.25 -0.60 -12.49
N GLN A 66 16.99 -0.98 -12.74
CA GLN A 66 16.02 -1.44 -11.74
C GLN A 66 15.07 -2.45 -12.38
N MET A 67 15.08 -3.70 -11.94
CA MET A 67 14.28 -4.78 -12.54
C MET A 67 12.77 -4.63 -12.33
N TRP A 68 12.33 -3.90 -11.31
CA TRP A 68 10.91 -3.63 -11.02
C TRP A 68 10.30 -2.49 -11.86
N ASN A 69 11.07 -1.84 -12.74
CA ASN A 69 10.65 -0.64 -13.47
C ASN A 69 9.95 -0.93 -14.82
N ALA A 70 9.57 -2.18 -15.06
CA ALA A 70 8.75 -2.55 -16.21
C ALA A 70 7.44 -1.74 -16.23
N PRO A 71 7.01 -1.22 -17.39
CA PRO A 71 5.80 -0.41 -17.48
C PRO A 71 4.53 -1.21 -17.15
N VAL A 72 3.56 -0.53 -16.57
CA VAL A 72 2.18 -1.03 -16.42
C VAL A 72 1.44 -0.94 -17.76
N MET A 73 0.63 -1.93 -18.10
CA MET A 73 -0.22 -1.96 -19.30
C MET A 73 -1.20 -0.78 -19.31
N MET A 74 -1.98 -0.58 -18.24
CA MET A 74 -2.94 0.53 -18.10
C MET A 74 -2.70 1.37 -16.85
N GLU A 75 -2.73 2.70 -16.97
CA GLU A 75 -2.50 3.61 -15.85
C GLU A 75 -3.55 4.72 -15.84
N PHE A 76 -4.35 4.79 -14.78
CA PHE A 76 -5.24 5.93 -14.52
C PHE A 76 -4.46 6.98 -13.73
N LYS A 77 -4.20 8.13 -14.36
CA LYS A 77 -3.20 9.07 -13.83
C LYS A 77 -3.47 10.53 -14.09
N HIS A 78 -3.38 11.32 -13.03
CA HIS A 78 -3.05 12.74 -13.14
C HIS A 78 -1.53 12.91 -13.28
N ASN A 79 -1.03 13.66 -14.27
CA ASN A 79 0.42 13.70 -14.55
C ASN A 79 1.20 14.69 -13.68
N THR A 80 0.53 15.70 -13.12
CA THR A 80 1.18 16.72 -12.26
C THR A 80 1.41 16.17 -10.87
N GLY A 81 2.67 16.18 -10.42
CA GLY A 81 3.06 15.88 -9.04
C GLY A 81 2.82 17.07 -8.10
N LEU A 82 3.33 16.97 -6.86
CA LEU A 82 3.34 18.11 -5.94
C LEU A 82 4.33 19.16 -6.46
N GLY A 83 3.87 20.41 -6.57
CA GLY A 83 4.71 21.57 -6.93
C GLY A 83 5.23 22.29 -5.69
N GLU A 84 5.62 23.56 -5.85
CA GLU A 84 6.03 24.43 -4.74
C GLU A 84 4.95 24.56 -3.65
N PRO A 85 5.35 24.78 -2.38
CA PRO A 85 4.41 24.98 -1.29
C PRO A 85 3.60 26.26 -1.52
N ILE A 86 2.32 26.20 -1.17
CA ILE A 86 1.37 27.32 -1.26
C ILE A 86 1.15 28.02 0.08
N ALA A 87 1.55 27.40 1.18
CA ALA A 87 1.55 27.98 2.53
C ALA A 87 2.49 27.22 3.47
N ASN A 88 2.95 27.90 4.52
CA ASN A 88 3.56 27.27 5.69
C ASN A 88 2.49 27.05 6.77
N ILE A 89 2.71 26.09 7.66
CA ILE A 89 1.89 25.92 8.86
C ILE A 89 2.49 26.72 10.02
N THR A 90 1.70 27.55 10.68
CA THR A 90 2.19 28.53 11.68
C THR A 90 1.89 28.17 13.13
N GLU A 91 1.06 27.15 13.38
CA GLU A 91 0.69 26.70 14.72
C GLU A 91 0.69 25.17 14.83
N ASP A 92 0.85 24.68 16.06
CA ASP A 92 0.75 23.25 16.36
C ASP A 92 -0.69 22.76 16.17
N ALA A 93 -0.85 21.48 15.83
CA ALA A 93 -2.16 20.85 15.76
C ALA A 93 -2.07 19.39 16.22
N PRO A 94 -2.91 18.93 17.17
CA PRO A 94 -2.91 17.54 17.60
C PRO A 94 -3.53 16.62 16.53
N VAL A 95 -3.16 15.33 16.57
CA VAL A 95 -3.87 14.26 15.83
C VAL A 95 -5.37 14.37 16.08
N GLY A 96 -6.18 14.21 15.03
CA GLY A 96 -7.63 14.39 15.11
C GLY A 96 -8.11 15.80 14.76
N SER A 97 -7.22 16.80 14.68
CA SER A 97 -7.58 18.14 14.24
C SER A 97 -8.01 18.15 12.78
N LYS A 98 -9.09 18.85 12.46
CA LYS A 98 -9.53 19.11 11.08
C LYS A 98 -9.04 20.44 10.52
N THR A 99 -8.32 21.20 11.32
CA THR A 99 -7.92 22.57 10.98
C THR A 99 -6.43 22.73 11.21
N VAL A 100 -5.78 23.43 10.28
CA VAL A 100 -4.40 23.90 10.42
C VAL A 100 -4.33 25.42 10.24
N ALA A 101 -3.39 26.06 10.94
CA ALA A 101 -3.13 27.50 10.80
C ALA A 101 -2.25 27.75 9.57
N ALA A 102 -2.87 28.25 8.49
CA ALA A 102 -2.21 28.52 7.21
C ALA A 102 -3.04 29.50 6.37
N THR A 103 -2.37 30.36 5.60
CA THR A 103 -3.01 31.22 4.58
C THR A 103 -2.60 30.73 3.19
N ALA A 104 -3.53 30.14 2.44
CA ALA A 104 -3.29 29.61 1.09
C ALA A 104 -4.18 30.32 0.05
N LEU A 105 -3.62 31.33 -0.63
CA LEU A 105 -4.36 32.11 -1.61
C LEU A 105 -4.81 31.25 -2.81
N GLY A 106 -6.04 31.44 -3.26
CA GLY A 106 -6.61 30.73 -4.42
C GLY A 106 -7.09 29.30 -4.15
N ILE A 107 -6.97 28.81 -2.92
CA ILE A 107 -7.60 27.56 -2.47
C ILE A 107 -9.04 27.82 -2.04
N LYS A 108 -9.96 26.94 -2.44
CA LYS A 108 -11.38 27.00 -2.09
C LYS A 108 -11.91 25.65 -1.62
N SER A 109 -13.13 25.66 -1.07
CA SER A 109 -13.85 24.44 -0.72
C SER A 109 -13.91 23.46 -1.89
N GLY A 110 -13.67 22.18 -1.62
CA GLY A 110 -13.63 21.10 -2.60
C GLY A 110 -12.27 20.86 -3.25
N ASP A 111 -11.35 21.84 -3.21
CA ASP A 111 -9.99 21.65 -3.68
C ASP A 111 -9.25 20.60 -2.83
N TRP A 112 -8.25 19.98 -3.45
CA TRP A 112 -7.38 19.01 -2.79
C TRP A 112 -6.00 19.60 -2.53
N VAL A 113 -5.48 19.33 -1.34
CA VAL A 113 -4.15 19.75 -0.88
C VAL A 113 -3.41 18.58 -0.25
N CYS A 114 -2.09 18.71 -0.15
CA CYS A 114 -1.22 17.79 0.56
C CYS A 114 -0.47 18.54 1.65
N LEU A 115 -0.64 18.11 2.89
CA LEU A 115 0.14 18.53 4.04
C LEU A 115 1.44 17.70 4.05
N VAL A 116 2.58 18.38 3.98
CA VAL A 116 3.90 17.78 3.76
C VAL A 116 4.85 18.14 4.89
N LEU A 117 5.51 17.12 5.45
CA LEU A 117 6.72 17.23 6.26
C LEU A 117 7.84 16.47 5.56
N VAL A 118 8.99 17.13 5.43
CA VAL A 118 10.28 16.49 5.12
C VAL A 118 11.32 17.15 6.01
N ASN A 119 11.82 16.43 7.01
CA ASN A 119 12.72 17.00 8.01
C ASN A 119 13.76 15.99 8.49
N ASN A 120 15.04 16.27 8.20
CA ASN A 120 16.19 15.44 8.55
C ASN A 120 16.97 15.94 9.77
N ASN A 121 16.36 16.79 10.59
CA ASN A 121 16.93 17.16 11.89
C ASN A 121 16.99 15.93 12.80
N GLU A 122 18.15 15.70 13.41
CA GLU A 122 18.42 14.56 14.28
C GLU A 122 17.41 14.44 15.43
N THR A 123 16.96 15.56 16.02
CA THR A 123 15.95 15.55 17.08
C THR A 123 14.60 15.04 16.58
N VAL A 124 14.19 15.44 15.38
CA VAL A 124 12.92 15.01 14.76
C VAL A 124 12.99 13.52 14.39
N ILE A 125 14.12 13.06 13.86
CA ILE A 125 14.36 11.64 13.56
C ILE A 125 14.31 10.80 14.84
N ASN A 126 15.03 11.20 15.89
CA ASN A 126 15.09 10.47 17.16
C ASN A 126 13.72 10.39 17.84
N GLN A 127 12.91 11.44 17.73
CA GLN A 127 11.55 11.40 18.25
C GLN A 127 10.68 10.40 17.47
N ALA A 128 10.76 10.39 16.14
CA ALA A 128 9.96 9.50 15.30
C ALA A 128 10.37 8.01 15.38
N LEU A 129 11.63 7.72 15.74
CA LEU A 129 12.15 6.35 15.85
C LEU A 129 12.10 5.78 17.27
N SER A 130 11.80 6.61 18.27
CA SER A 130 11.86 6.22 19.68
C SER A 130 11.13 4.90 19.96
N PRO A 131 11.75 3.94 20.69
CA PRO A 131 13.00 4.04 21.44
C PRO A 131 14.28 3.76 20.63
N TYR A 132 14.15 3.46 19.34
CA TYR A 132 15.27 3.08 18.48
C TYR A 132 15.98 4.29 17.89
N LYS A 133 17.12 4.03 17.25
CA LYS A 133 17.92 5.05 16.57
C LYS A 133 18.19 4.64 15.12
N TRP A 134 18.41 5.61 14.25
CA TRP A 134 18.70 5.30 12.86
C TRP A 134 20.05 4.57 12.70
N GLN A 135 20.97 4.74 13.65
CA GLN A 135 22.25 4.03 13.72
C GLN A 135 22.09 2.51 13.91
N ASP A 136 20.94 2.06 14.40
CA ASP A 136 20.59 0.64 14.55
C ASP A 136 20.22 0.00 13.19
N ILE A 137 20.14 0.80 12.11
CA ILE A 137 19.71 0.35 10.79
C ILE A 137 20.94 0.16 9.91
N LYS A 138 21.27 -1.10 9.61
CA LYS A 138 22.31 -1.44 8.63
C LYS A 138 21.76 -1.30 7.22
N VAL A 139 22.61 -0.87 6.30
CA VAL A 139 22.31 -0.74 4.86
C VAL A 139 23.25 -1.66 4.09
N LEU A 140 22.74 -2.37 3.09
CA LEU A 140 23.58 -3.24 2.26
C LEU A 140 24.60 -2.43 1.47
N PRO A 141 25.80 -2.97 1.23
CA PRO A 141 26.76 -2.37 0.30
C PRO A 141 26.11 -2.09 -1.06
N GLY A 142 26.25 -0.86 -1.56
CA GLY A 142 25.70 -0.45 -2.86
C GLY A 142 24.23 -0.03 -2.88
N ALA A 143 23.46 -0.19 -1.79
CA ALA A 143 22.06 0.23 -1.74
C ALA A 143 21.84 1.76 -1.63
N GLY A 144 22.92 2.53 -1.44
CA GLY A 144 22.89 3.99 -1.30
C GLY A 144 22.78 4.45 0.16
N GLU A 145 22.43 5.71 0.35
CA GLU A 145 22.32 6.30 1.69
C GLU A 145 20.98 5.98 2.36
N LEU A 146 21.01 5.67 3.66
CA LEU A 146 19.81 5.44 4.45
C LEU A 146 18.83 6.63 4.37
N ASN A 147 17.61 6.36 3.93
CA ASN A 147 16.58 7.36 3.63
C ASN A 147 16.17 8.15 4.88
N ILE A 148 15.94 7.49 6.02
CA ILE A 148 15.57 8.17 7.26
C ILE A 148 16.67 9.11 7.76
N LYS A 149 17.94 8.84 7.44
CA LYS A 149 19.07 9.73 7.76
C LYS A 149 19.18 10.89 6.78
N SER A 150 19.16 10.60 5.48
CA SER A 150 19.41 11.60 4.43
C SER A 150 18.24 12.54 4.18
N LYS A 151 17.02 11.98 4.09
CA LYS A 151 15.77 12.71 3.83
C LYS A 151 14.98 13.00 5.09
N GLY A 152 15.25 12.27 6.17
CA GLY A 152 14.57 12.49 7.43
C GLY A 152 13.15 11.94 7.48
N VAL A 153 12.41 12.44 8.46
CA VAL A 153 10.99 12.14 8.66
C VAL A 153 10.18 12.71 7.50
N GLN A 154 9.42 11.84 6.83
CA GLN A 154 8.56 12.19 5.69
C GLN A 154 7.10 11.86 6.00
N VAL A 155 6.21 12.85 5.85
CA VAL A 155 4.75 12.70 6.01
C VAL A 155 4.02 13.45 4.91
N TYR A 156 3.18 12.74 4.16
CA TYR A 156 2.48 13.25 2.98
C TYR A 156 1.00 12.92 3.19
N GLU A 157 0.22 13.89 3.66
CA GLU A 157 -1.19 13.67 4.02
C GLU A 157 -2.11 14.46 3.10
N TYR A 158 -2.93 13.75 2.32
CA TYR A 158 -3.84 14.36 1.35
C TYR A 158 -5.20 14.65 1.98
N HIS A 159 -5.72 15.86 1.75
CA HIS A 159 -6.96 16.34 2.33
C HIS A 159 -7.84 17.07 1.32
N GLN A 160 -9.15 16.89 1.45
CA GLN A 160 -10.11 17.76 0.77
C GLN A 160 -10.40 18.98 1.65
N VAL A 161 -10.30 20.17 1.08
CA VAL A 161 -10.61 21.42 1.76
C VAL A 161 -12.12 21.53 1.95
N GLU A 162 -12.55 21.70 3.19
CA GLU A 162 -13.92 22.07 3.53
C GLU A 162 -14.10 23.59 3.48
N LYS A 163 -13.15 24.32 4.08
CA LYS A 163 -13.17 25.79 4.14
C LYS A 163 -11.75 26.36 4.12
N ALA A 164 -11.57 27.49 3.46
CA ALA A 164 -10.32 28.25 3.45
C ALA A 164 -10.63 29.70 3.84
N ASP A 165 -10.12 30.14 4.99
CA ASP A 165 -10.19 31.50 5.49
C ASP A 165 -8.77 32.09 5.61
N ALA A 166 -8.64 33.39 5.85
CA ALA A 166 -7.35 33.98 6.18
C ALA A 166 -6.81 33.37 7.48
N GLY A 167 -5.58 32.84 7.43
CA GLY A 167 -4.91 32.20 8.57
C GLY A 167 -5.38 30.79 8.93
N LYS A 168 -6.41 30.24 8.26
CA LYS A 168 -7.01 28.97 8.65
C LYS A 168 -7.49 28.15 7.45
N ILE A 169 -7.07 26.89 7.37
CA ILE A 169 -7.61 25.91 6.42
C ILE A 169 -8.27 24.77 7.21
N THR A 170 -9.53 24.48 6.89
CA THR A 170 -10.28 23.36 7.46
C THR A 170 -10.46 22.27 6.41
N PHE A 171 -10.12 21.04 6.76
CA PHE A 171 -10.23 19.81 5.97
C PHE A 171 -11.48 19.03 6.33
N LYS A 172 -11.99 18.22 5.39
CA LYS A 172 -13.09 17.28 5.68
C LYS A 172 -12.65 16.16 6.62
N GLU A 173 -11.43 15.67 6.42
CA GLU A 173 -10.81 14.61 7.21
C GLU A 173 -9.88 15.18 8.29
N PRO A 174 -9.82 14.56 9.49
CA PRO A 174 -8.84 14.95 10.51
C PRO A 174 -7.42 14.55 10.09
N ILE A 175 -6.42 15.32 10.54
CA ILE A 175 -5.00 14.98 10.41
C ILE A 175 -4.66 13.75 11.24
N MET A 176 -3.78 12.89 10.73
CA MET A 176 -3.36 11.64 11.37
C MET A 176 -1.97 11.71 12.00
N HIS A 177 -1.24 12.77 11.73
CA HIS A 177 0.02 13.09 12.38
C HIS A 177 -0.09 14.44 13.10
N ALA A 178 0.46 14.54 14.31
CA ALA A 178 0.50 15.84 15.01
C ALA A 178 1.42 16.81 14.27
N ILE A 179 1.02 18.06 14.18
CA ILE A 179 1.86 19.14 13.65
C ILE A 179 2.59 19.78 14.81
N ASN A 180 3.92 19.81 14.71
CA ASN A 180 4.76 20.75 15.43
C ASN A 180 5.18 21.83 14.42
N LYS A 181 4.78 23.08 14.65
CA LYS A 181 4.99 24.21 13.74
C LYS A 181 6.48 24.45 13.43
N ASP A 182 7.37 24.10 14.35
CA ASP A 182 8.80 24.32 14.21
C ASP A 182 9.48 23.23 13.35
N TRP A 183 8.74 22.19 12.93
CA TRP A 183 9.27 21.11 12.08
C TRP A 183 9.24 21.44 10.58
N GLY A 184 8.72 22.60 10.19
CA GLY A 184 8.74 23.04 8.79
C GLY A 184 7.67 22.42 7.90
N TRP A 185 6.47 22.20 8.46
CA TRP A 185 5.31 21.71 7.71
C TRP A 185 4.87 22.70 6.63
N LYS A 186 4.49 22.15 5.47
CA LYS A 186 4.08 22.91 4.30
C LYS A 186 2.78 22.37 3.72
N LEU A 187 1.99 23.27 3.14
CA LEU A 187 0.81 22.92 2.37
C LEU A 187 1.14 23.02 0.89
N HIS A 188 0.75 22.01 0.10
CA HIS A 188 0.92 21.96 -1.35
C HIS A 188 -0.42 21.77 -2.02
N LYS A 189 -0.59 22.32 -3.23
CA LYS A 189 -1.75 21.96 -4.06
C LYS A 189 -1.60 20.52 -4.53
N PHE A 190 -2.66 19.73 -4.43
CA PHE A 190 -2.69 18.37 -4.95
C PHE A 190 -3.54 18.32 -6.21
N ALA A 191 -2.88 18.11 -7.34
CA ALA A 191 -3.56 17.98 -8.63
C ALA A 191 -3.90 16.50 -8.86
N ASN A 192 -5.19 16.22 -8.99
CA ASN A 192 -5.73 14.87 -9.04
C ASN A 192 -6.87 14.76 -10.06
N TYR A 193 -7.18 13.54 -10.47
CA TYR A 193 -8.51 13.21 -11.00
C TYR A 193 -9.35 12.54 -9.91
N SER A 194 -10.66 12.53 -10.09
CA SER A 194 -11.59 11.97 -9.13
C SER A 194 -12.65 11.11 -9.81
N ASN A 195 -13.35 10.26 -9.06
CA ASN A 195 -14.41 9.37 -9.54
C ASN A 195 -13.95 8.46 -10.70
N VAL A 196 -12.80 7.80 -10.51
CA VAL A 196 -12.29 6.79 -11.44
C VAL A 196 -12.64 5.40 -10.91
N GLY A 197 -13.40 4.63 -11.68
CA GLY A 197 -13.86 3.29 -11.31
C GLY A 197 -13.35 2.20 -12.23
N VAL A 198 -13.05 1.03 -11.68
CA VAL A 198 -12.81 -0.21 -12.43
C VAL A 198 -13.67 -1.33 -11.85
N GLU A 199 -14.49 -1.97 -12.66
CA GLU A 199 -15.48 -2.94 -12.17
C GLU A 199 -15.68 -4.16 -13.08
N ASP A 200 -16.03 -5.28 -12.47
CA ASP A 200 -16.70 -6.42 -13.12
C ASP A 200 -15.92 -7.08 -14.27
N LEU A 201 -14.63 -7.36 -14.07
CA LEU A 201 -13.78 -8.00 -15.08
C LEU A 201 -12.60 -8.76 -14.45
N THR A 202 -11.86 -9.51 -15.26
CA THR A 202 -10.59 -10.15 -14.87
C THR A 202 -9.44 -9.51 -15.62
N PHE A 203 -8.34 -9.22 -14.91
CA PHE A 203 -7.04 -8.91 -15.47
C PHE A 203 -6.20 -10.18 -15.53
N LYS A 204 -5.74 -10.56 -16.72
CA LYS A 204 -4.97 -11.79 -16.93
C LYS A 204 -3.57 -11.50 -17.46
N GLY A 205 -2.56 -11.90 -16.69
CA GLY A 205 -1.17 -11.97 -17.11
C GLY A 205 -0.73 -13.41 -17.35
N HIS A 206 0.59 -13.62 -17.47
CA HIS A 206 1.22 -14.93 -17.61
C HIS A 206 2.50 -15.03 -16.78
N ALA A 207 2.46 -14.54 -15.53
CA ALA A 207 3.55 -14.72 -14.57
C ALA A 207 3.96 -16.21 -14.53
N LYS A 208 5.26 -16.47 -14.50
CA LYS A 208 5.78 -17.84 -14.60
C LYS A 208 5.51 -18.63 -13.32
N GLU A 209 5.33 -19.94 -13.47
CA GLU A 209 5.15 -20.88 -12.35
C GLU A 209 6.33 -20.80 -11.35
N LYS A 210 7.55 -20.74 -11.89
CA LYS A 210 8.79 -20.60 -11.11
C LYS A 210 9.14 -19.12 -10.89
N PHE A 211 8.29 -18.40 -10.17
CA PHE A 211 8.60 -17.05 -9.68
C PHE A 211 9.85 -17.06 -8.80
N ILE A 212 10.75 -16.09 -9.03
CA ILE A 212 11.97 -15.88 -8.27
C ILE A 212 11.99 -14.42 -7.82
N HIS A 213 11.97 -14.19 -6.51
CA HIS A 213 12.06 -12.84 -5.94
C HIS A 213 13.38 -12.17 -6.34
N HIS A 214 13.29 -11.05 -7.06
CA HIS A 214 14.42 -10.37 -7.69
C HIS A 214 15.24 -11.24 -8.66
N GLY A 215 14.59 -12.19 -9.35
CA GLY A 215 15.23 -13.05 -10.34
C GLY A 215 15.43 -12.39 -11.71
N SER A 216 14.48 -11.55 -12.13
CA SER A 216 14.50 -10.83 -13.41
C SER A 216 13.50 -9.67 -13.39
N ASP A 217 13.53 -8.84 -14.43
CA ASP A 217 12.51 -7.81 -14.62
C ASP A 217 11.11 -8.39 -14.92
N VAL A 218 11.07 -9.55 -15.57
CA VAL A 218 9.83 -10.30 -15.80
C VAL A 218 9.24 -10.82 -14.49
N ASP A 219 10.08 -11.33 -13.58
CA ASP A 219 9.66 -11.75 -12.23
C ASP A 219 9.00 -10.60 -11.47
N ASP A 220 9.69 -9.47 -11.39
CA ASP A 220 9.31 -8.36 -10.52
C ASP A 220 8.25 -7.45 -11.15
N GLY A 221 8.13 -7.41 -12.48
CA GLY A 221 7.19 -6.50 -13.11
C GLY A 221 6.73 -6.80 -14.52
N GLY A 222 7.01 -8.00 -15.03
CA GLY A 222 6.63 -8.38 -16.39
C GLY A 222 5.14 -8.25 -16.67
N PHE A 223 4.28 -8.61 -15.71
CA PHE A 223 2.82 -8.57 -15.86
C PHE A 223 2.18 -7.63 -14.85
N LYS A 224 2.36 -6.31 -15.06
CA LYS A 224 1.68 -5.22 -14.34
C LYS A 224 0.52 -4.70 -15.19
N LEU A 225 -0.73 -4.99 -14.80
CA LEU A 225 -1.86 -4.71 -15.67
C LEU A 225 -2.51 -3.35 -15.44
N ILE A 226 -2.64 -2.91 -14.19
CA ILE A 226 -3.33 -1.67 -13.86
C ILE A 226 -2.75 -0.95 -12.64
N ASP A 227 -2.68 0.37 -12.71
CA ASP A 227 -2.30 1.25 -11.60
C ASP A 227 -3.15 2.51 -11.50
N PHE A 228 -3.32 3.00 -10.27
CA PHE A 228 -3.92 4.30 -9.95
C PHE A 228 -2.84 5.26 -9.45
N VAL A 229 -2.75 6.44 -10.05
CA VAL A 229 -1.75 7.44 -9.68
C VAL A 229 -2.37 8.83 -9.56
N ARG A 230 -2.32 9.42 -8.37
CA ARG A 230 -2.87 10.75 -8.08
C ARG A 230 -4.35 10.87 -8.38
N LEU A 231 -5.10 9.95 -7.79
CA LEU A 231 -6.56 9.90 -7.86
C LEU A 231 -7.17 10.16 -6.48
N THR A 232 -8.42 10.62 -6.48
CA THR A 232 -9.22 10.71 -5.26
C THR A 232 -10.60 10.10 -5.46
N HIS A 233 -11.24 9.64 -4.39
CA HIS A 233 -12.61 9.09 -4.47
C HIS A 233 -12.78 8.04 -5.59
N SER A 234 -11.76 7.20 -5.75
CA SER A 234 -11.66 6.27 -6.89
C SER A 234 -11.65 4.83 -6.38
N TRP A 235 -12.05 3.88 -7.21
CA TRP A 235 -12.24 2.50 -6.77
C TRP A 235 -11.94 1.45 -7.82
N ILE A 236 -11.56 0.26 -7.34
CA ILE A 236 -11.58 -0.98 -8.10
C ILE A 236 -12.38 -2.01 -7.30
N ARG A 237 -13.34 -2.69 -7.94
CA ARG A 237 -14.15 -3.69 -7.24
C ARG A 237 -14.73 -4.77 -8.13
N ARG A 238 -14.99 -5.95 -7.56
CA ARG A 238 -15.51 -7.12 -8.31
C ARG A 238 -14.60 -7.45 -9.49
N VAL A 239 -13.30 -7.52 -9.21
CA VAL A 239 -12.26 -7.78 -10.21
C VAL A 239 -11.43 -8.99 -9.79
N ASN A 240 -10.99 -9.80 -10.74
CA ASN A 240 -9.98 -10.82 -10.46
C ASN A 240 -8.64 -10.48 -11.15
N PHE A 241 -7.56 -10.99 -10.59
CA PHE A 241 -6.22 -11.00 -11.16
C PHE A 241 -5.75 -12.45 -11.30
N GLU A 242 -5.30 -12.82 -12.50
CA GLU A 242 -4.80 -14.17 -12.81
C GLU A 242 -3.35 -14.09 -13.29
N SER A 243 -2.44 -14.76 -12.59
CA SER A 243 -1.02 -14.92 -12.95
C SER A 243 -0.35 -13.57 -13.26
N VAL A 244 -0.38 -12.64 -12.30
CA VAL A 244 0.20 -11.28 -12.44
C VAL A 244 1.48 -11.13 -11.60
N SER A 245 2.43 -10.34 -12.09
CA SER A 245 3.65 -10.00 -11.33
C SER A 245 3.32 -9.05 -10.19
N GLU A 246 2.48 -8.04 -10.46
CA GLU A 246 1.89 -7.19 -9.42
C GLU A 246 0.42 -6.94 -9.73
N ALA A 247 -0.46 -7.05 -8.73
CA ALA A 247 -1.88 -6.83 -8.96
C ALA A 247 -2.19 -5.35 -9.18
N MET A 248 -1.86 -4.48 -8.23
CA MET A 248 -2.12 -3.04 -8.36
C MET A 248 -1.43 -2.18 -7.29
N SER A 249 -0.93 -1.01 -7.71
CA SER A 249 -0.51 0.05 -6.81
C SER A 249 -1.46 1.26 -6.85
N ILE A 250 -1.86 1.74 -5.67
CA ILE A 250 -2.58 3.00 -5.48
C ILE A 250 -1.56 4.03 -4.99
N THR A 251 -1.03 4.83 -5.92
CA THR A 251 0.11 5.71 -5.69
C THR A 251 -0.30 7.18 -5.54
N SER A 252 0.19 7.84 -4.49
CA SER A 252 0.00 9.29 -4.27
C SER A 252 -1.46 9.73 -4.38
N SER A 253 -2.37 8.95 -3.82
CA SER A 253 -3.82 9.07 -3.97
C SER A 253 -4.52 9.20 -2.62
N ALA A 254 -5.80 9.54 -2.61
CA ALA A 254 -6.56 9.71 -1.37
C ALA A 254 -7.98 9.18 -1.45
N ASN A 255 -8.51 8.65 -0.35
CA ASN A 255 -9.90 8.16 -0.28
C ASN A 255 -10.24 7.18 -1.42
N CYS A 256 -9.29 6.31 -1.76
CA CYS A 256 -9.46 5.29 -2.79
C CYS A 256 -9.75 3.92 -2.16
N SER A 257 -10.42 3.03 -2.90
CA SER A 257 -10.76 1.71 -2.40
C SER A 257 -10.49 0.59 -3.40
N ALA A 258 -10.04 -0.56 -2.90
CA ALA A 258 -9.88 -1.80 -3.66
C ALA A 258 -10.58 -2.93 -2.90
N TYR A 259 -11.67 -3.46 -3.42
CA TYR A 259 -12.44 -4.46 -2.66
C TYR A 259 -13.26 -5.45 -3.46
N ASP A 260 -13.55 -6.60 -2.85
CA ASP A 260 -14.19 -7.74 -3.53
C ASP A 260 -13.35 -8.19 -4.74
N ILE A 261 -12.14 -8.66 -4.44
CA ILE A 261 -11.11 -9.00 -5.43
C ILE A 261 -10.56 -10.39 -5.17
N GLN A 262 -10.28 -11.14 -6.24
CA GLN A 262 -9.52 -12.39 -6.16
C GLN A 262 -8.18 -12.27 -6.88
N ILE A 263 -7.11 -12.84 -6.30
CA ILE A 263 -5.78 -12.93 -6.91
C ILE A 263 -5.35 -14.39 -6.91
N GLY A 264 -5.17 -14.99 -8.09
CA GLY A 264 -4.86 -16.41 -8.24
C GLY A 264 -3.98 -16.71 -9.45
N GLY A 265 -3.83 -18.00 -9.77
CA GLY A 265 -2.87 -18.47 -10.77
C GLY A 265 -1.46 -18.51 -10.21
N ASN A 266 -0.46 -18.26 -11.05
CA ASN A 266 0.94 -18.30 -10.62
C ASN A 266 1.28 -17.11 -9.70
N ARG A 267 2.04 -17.39 -8.64
CA ARG A 267 2.62 -16.40 -7.74
C ARG A 267 3.45 -15.39 -8.53
N GLY A 268 3.37 -14.13 -8.12
CA GLY A 268 4.27 -13.07 -8.54
C GLY A 268 4.88 -12.33 -7.34
N HIS A 269 5.26 -11.08 -7.59
CA HIS A 269 5.99 -10.22 -6.68
C HIS A 269 5.09 -9.56 -5.62
N SER A 270 3.91 -9.01 -5.98
CA SER A 270 3.06 -8.31 -4.98
C SER A 270 1.56 -8.28 -5.29
N SER A 271 0.75 -8.20 -4.23
CA SER A 271 -0.70 -8.02 -4.31
C SER A 271 -1.07 -6.54 -4.51
N ILE A 272 -1.98 -5.99 -3.68
CA ILE A 272 -2.48 -4.62 -3.79
C ILE A 272 -1.89 -3.76 -2.68
N ARG A 273 -1.37 -2.58 -3.04
CA ARG A 273 -0.74 -1.68 -2.06
C ARG A 273 -1.20 -0.24 -2.11
N SER A 274 -1.25 0.37 -0.93
CA SER A 274 -1.34 1.82 -0.74
C SER A 274 0.07 2.40 -0.70
N GLN A 275 0.48 3.10 -1.76
CA GLN A 275 1.82 3.68 -1.90
C GLN A 275 1.78 5.21 -1.78
N ALA A 276 2.43 5.76 -0.75
CA ALA A 276 2.45 7.21 -0.51
C ALA A 276 1.05 7.85 -0.60
N SER A 277 0.02 7.14 -0.16
CA SER A 277 -1.40 7.51 -0.30
C SER A 277 -2.04 7.72 1.07
N SER A 278 -3.16 8.44 1.14
CA SER A 278 -3.90 8.65 2.39
C SER A 278 -5.27 7.95 2.37
N ARG A 279 -5.63 7.29 3.47
CA ARG A 279 -7.01 6.77 3.69
C ARG A 279 -7.47 5.81 2.60
N VAL A 280 -6.57 4.92 2.18
CA VAL A 280 -6.90 3.84 1.23
C VAL A 280 -7.58 2.70 1.99
N PHE A 281 -8.66 2.17 1.44
CA PHE A 281 -9.32 0.97 1.94
C PHE A 281 -9.05 -0.20 0.99
N ILE A 282 -8.43 -1.26 1.50
CA ILE A 282 -8.26 -2.53 0.78
C ILE A 282 -9.04 -3.57 1.57
N GLY A 283 -10.03 -4.23 0.97
CA GLY A 283 -10.77 -5.22 1.75
C GLY A 283 -11.55 -6.25 0.98
N LYS A 284 -11.86 -7.40 1.62
CA LYS A 284 -12.42 -8.57 0.94
C LYS A 284 -11.58 -8.95 -0.30
N VAL A 285 -10.26 -8.94 -0.14
CA VAL A 285 -9.33 -9.49 -1.11
C VAL A 285 -9.04 -10.94 -0.71
N VAL A 286 -9.19 -11.87 -1.65
CA VAL A 286 -8.81 -13.27 -1.46
C VAL A 286 -7.68 -13.60 -2.41
N GLU A 287 -6.57 -14.04 -1.86
CA GLU A 287 -5.39 -14.41 -2.60
C GLU A 287 -5.06 -15.88 -2.37
N ASN A 288 -4.95 -16.61 -3.47
CA ASN A 288 -4.74 -18.05 -3.50
C ASN A 288 -3.81 -18.45 -4.66
N SER A 289 -2.78 -17.63 -4.92
CA SER A 289 -1.79 -17.93 -5.96
C SER A 289 -0.90 -19.10 -5.57
N ASP A 290 -0.48 -19.90 -6.55
CA ASP A 290 0.33 -21.11 -6.41
C ASP A 290 1.77 -20.83 -6.84
N GLY A 291 2.75 -21.52 -6.25
CA GLY A 291 4.16 -21.24 -6.50
C GLY A 291 5.08 -21.91 -5.49
N TYR A 292 6.37 -21.61 -5.60
CA TYR A 292 7.36 -22.07 -4.63
C TYR A 292 7.28 -21.28 -3.32
N THR A 293 7.43 -21.98 -2.20
CA THR A 293 7.78 -21.37 -0.91
C THR A 293 9.24 -20.92 -0.90
N LEU A 294 9.55 -19.92 -0.08
CA LEU A 294 10.83 -19.21 -0.15
C LEU A 294 11.50 -19.11 1.23
N ARG A 295 12.80 -19.36 1.33
CA ARG A 295 13.58 -18.95 2.51
C ARG A 295 13.99 -17.48 2.42
N LYS A 296 14.56 -16.95 3.52
CA LYS A 296 15.21 -15.64 3.56
C LYS A 296 16.24 -15.52 2.43
N GLY A 297 16.23 -14.37 1.74
CA GLY A 297 17.18 -14.04 0.69
C GLY A 297 16.52 -13.58 -0.61
N GLN A 298 17.30 -13.62 -1.69
CA GLN A 298 16.89 -13.25 -3.04
C GLN A 298 17.40 -14.30 -4.04
N GLY A 299 16.80 -14.37 -5.22
CA GLY A 299 17.24 -15.24 -6.30
C GLY A 299 16.83 -16.71 -6.12
N GLU A 300 17.23 -17.54 -7.07
CA GLU A 300 16.74 -18.92 -7.23
C GLU A 300 17.09 -19.84 -6.06
N SER A 301 18.19 -19.58 -5.36
CA SER A 301 18.61 -20.37 -4.21
C SER A 301 17.63 -20.29 -3.05
N THR A 302 16.65 -19.39 -3.08
CA THR A 302 15.62 -19.28 -2.03
C THR A 302 14.47 -20.27 -2.19
N LEU A 303 14.29 -20.89 -3.36
CA LEU A 303 13.18 -21.79 -3.64
C LEU A 303 13.29 -23.08 -2.82
N ILE A 304 12.17 -23.54 -2.26
CA ILE A 304 12.10 -24.77 -1.47
C ILE A 304 11.20 -25.80 -2.15
N GLU A 305 9.88 -25.61 -2.11
CA GLU A 305 8.90 -26.57 -2.63
C GLU A 305 7.73 -25.85 -3.28
N TYR A 306 7.18 -26.44 -4.35
CA TYR A 306 5.97 -25.91 -4.99
C TYR A 306 4.74 -26.28 -4.18
N LYS A 307 3.89 -25.29 -3.89
CA LYS A 307 2.65 -25.45 -3.13
C LYS A 307 1.52 -24.62 -3.73
N ASN A 308 0.32 -25.09 -3.46
CA ASN A 308 -0.88 -24.30 -3.71
C ASN A 308 -1.08 -23.27 -2.59
N ASN A 309 -1.77 -22.17 -2.86
CA ASN A 309 -2.15 -21.16 -1.87
C ASN A 309 -0.94 -20.52 -1.14
N VAL A 310 0.18 -20.32 -1.82
CA VAL A 310 1.33 -19.60 -1.26
C VAL A 310 1.11 -18.07 -1.24
N GLY A 311 0.23 -17.57 -2.12
CA GLY A 311 -0.03 -16.14 -2.31
C GLY A 311 1.08 -15.43 -3.07
N GLN A 312 0.92 -14.13 -3.36
CA GLN A 312 2.00 -13.28 -3.86
C GLN A 312 3.12 -13.18 -2.81
N TYR A 313 4.33 -12.80 -3.24
CA TYR A 313 5.46 -12.67 -2.31
C TYR A 313 5.23 -11.59 -1.25
N HIS A 314 4.72 -10.43 -1.68
CA HIS A 314 4.19 -9.39 -0.80
C HIS A 314 2.67 -9.40 -0.83
N ALA A 315 2.01 -9.66 0.30
CA ALA A 315 0.55 -9.61 0.37
C ALA A 315 0.03 -8.17 0.25
N CYS A 316 -1.27 -7.96 0.47
CA CYS A 316 -1.82 -6.60 0.51
C CYS A 316 -1.22 -5.77 1.64
N GLY A 317 -0.95 -4.49 1.39
CA GLY A 317 -0.39 -3.62 2.42
C GLY A 317 -0.06 -2.20 1.99
N VAL A 318 1.06 -1.69 2.49
CA VAL A 318 1.46 -0.29 2.39
C VAL A 318 2.90 -0.10 1.94
N SER A 319 3.18 1.03 1.33
CA SER A 319 4.55 1.46 1.04
C SER A 319 4.66 2.98 1.06
N LYS A 320 5.90 3.46 1.18
CA LYS A 320 6.21 4.88 1.17
C LYS A 320 5.47 5.64 2.27
N GLN A 321 5.16 6.91 2.06
CA GLN A 321 4.53 7.78 3.07
C GLN A 321 3.02 7.48 3.24
N SER A 322 2.60 6.22 3.05
CA SER A 322 1.21 5.80 3.21
C SER A 322 0.71 6.13 4.62
N MET A 323 -0.47 6.72 4.71
CA MET A 323 -1.05 7.23 5.95
C MET A 323 -2.50 6.77 6.10
N GLY A 324 -2.82 6.07 7.18
CA GLY A 324 -4.21 5.75 7.53
C GLY A 324 -4.87 4.71 6.62
N ALA A 325 -4.08 3.78 6.08
CA ALA A 325 -4.63 2.69 5.26
C ALA A 325 -5.38 1.68 6.14
N VAL A 326 -6.48 1.14 5.62
CA VAL A 326 -7.24 0.06 6.26
C VAL A 326 -7.21 -1.16 5.35
N ILE A 327 -6.63 -2.24 5.85
CA ILE A 327 -6.59 -3.56 5.20
C ILE A 327 -7.58 -4.43 5.98
N TRP A 328 -8.76 -4.67 5.42
CA TRP A 328 -9.90 -5.23 6.14
C TRP A 328 -10.38 -6.54 5.51
N ASN A 329 -10.47 -7.60 6.32
CA ASN A 329 -11.01 -8.89 5.89
C ASN A 329 -10.33 -9.41 4.60
N VAL A 330 -8.99 -9.28 4.56
CA VAL A 330 -8.16 -9.82 3.49
C VAL A 330 -7.66 -11.20 3.88
N LYS A 331 -7.71 -12.15 2.94
CA LYS A 331 -7.10 -13.47 3.07
C LYS A 331 -5.96 -13.60 2.08
N TRP A 332 -4.74 -13.77 2.56
CA TRP A 332 -3.57 -14.06 1.73
C TRP A 332 -3.05 -15.48 1.97
N GLY A 333 -2.11 -15.91 1.11
CA GLY A 333 -1.58 -17.27 1.12
C GLY A 333 -0.69 -17.60 2.33
N ASP A 334 -0.37 -18.88 2.46
CA ASP A 334 0.30 -19.45 3.64
C ASP A 334 1.81 -19.17 3.70
N ASP A 335 2.43 -18.70 2.62
CA ASP A 335 3.85 -18.33 2.55
C ASP A 335 4.02 -16.82 2.31
N SER A 336 3.26 -15.99 3.02
CA SER A 336 3.25 -14.54 2.82
C SER A 336 3.16 -13.78 4.14
N CYS A 337 3.16 -12.46 4.06
CA CYS A 337 2.91 -11.53 5.16
C CYS A 337 2.39 -10.21 4.59
N PHE A 338 1.73 -9.41 5.42
CA PHE A 338 1.28 -8.07 5.01
C PHE A 338 2.45 -7.25 4.48
N GLU A 339 2.21 -6.47 3.43
CA GLU A 339 3.25 -5.63 2.87
C GLU A 339 3.45 -4.36 3.71
N SER A 340 4.73 -4.02 3.93
CA SER A 340 5.16 -2.75 4.48
C SER A 340 6.51 -2.37 3.88
N HIS A 341 6.49 -1.95 2.62
CA HIS A 341 7.66 -1.81 1.72
C HIS A 341 8.60 -0.63 2.06
N ALA A 342 8.57 -0.16 3.32
CA ALA A 342 9.38 0.91 3.87
C ALA A 342 9.15 2.32 3.29
N THR A 343 10.05 3.23 3.66
CA THR A 343 9.90 4.69 3.52
C THR A 343 8.71 5.24 4.33
N GLN A 344 8.61 4.78 5.58
CA GLN A 344 7.84 5.41 6.67
C GLN A 344 6.29 5.44 6.57
N PRO A 345 5.60 4.32 6.27
CA PRO A 345 4.15 4.22 6.47
C PRO A 345 3.75 4.44 7.93
N ARG A 346 2.53 4.95 8.17
CA ARG A 346 1.96 5.22 9.50
C ARG A 346 0.45 4.94 9.55
N ALA A 347 -0.03 4.67 10.76
CA ALA A 347 -1.46 4.52 11.05
C ALA A 347 -2.18 3.47 10.20
N THR A 348 -1.51 2.37 9.85
CA THR A 348 -2.11 1.25 9.13
C THR A 348 -2.91 0.36 10.07
N LEU A 349 -4.13 0.01 9.68
CA LEU A 349 -4.96 -0.96 10.38
C LEU A 349 -5.09 -2.25 9.54
N ILE A 350 -4.55 -3.36 10.04
CA ILE A 350 -4.79 -4.71 9.54
C ILE A 350 -5.90 -5.32 10.41
N ASP A 351 -7.10 -5.48 9.87
CA ASP A 351 -8.31 -5.81 10.65
C ASP A 351 -9.03 -7.03 10.08
N CYS A 352 -9.20 -8.07 10.91
CA CYS A 352 -9.86 -9.32 10.54
C CYS A 352 -9.21 -10.04 9.34
N CYS A 353 -7.91 -9.84 9.11
CA CYS A 353 -7.20 -10.51 8.02
C CYS A 353 -6.77 -11.93 8.42
N SER A 354 -6.46 -12.75 7.42
CA SER A 354 -5.95 -14.12 7.61
C SER A 354 -4.88 -14.50 6.58
N GLY A 355 -4.00 -15.41 6.94
CA GLY A 355 -2.96 -15.94 6.05
C GLY A 355 -1.64 -16.19 6.76
N GLY A 356 -0.57 -16.36 5.98
CA GLY A 356 0.79 -16.48 6.51
C GLY A 356 1.22 -15.25 7.33
N PHE A 357 2.08 -15.49 8.32
CA PHE A 357 2.70 -14.44 9.12
C PHE A 357 4.15 -14.78 9.41
N MET A 358 5.06 -14.17 8.67
CA MET A 358 6.49 -14.48 8.72
C MET A 358 7.35 -13.30 8.28
N HIS A 359 8.62 -13.35 8.66
CA HIS A 359 9.63 -12.40 8.19
C HIS A 359 9.85 -12.52 6.67
N TRP A 360 10.46 -11.49 6.10
CA TRP A 360 10.98 -11.49 4.72
C TRP A 360 9.89 -11.60 3.63
N ARG A 361 8.67 -11.14 3.92
CA ARG A 361 7.55 -11.04 2.97
C ARG A 361 6.95 -9.64 2.90
N GLN A 362 7.40 -8.71 3.74
CA GLN A 362 6.94 -7.33 3.84
C GLN A 362 7.49 -6.40 2.74
N GLY A 363 8.60 -6.79 2.09
CA GLY A 363 9.33 -5.96 1.13
C GLY A 363 10.20 -4.88 1.77
N GLY A 364 10.71 -3.97 0.94
CA GLY A 364 11.50 -2.81 1.39
C GLY A 364 13.01 -2.95 1.17
N ASP A 365 13.56 -2.01 0.41
CA ASP A 365 15.00 -1.89 0.21
C ASP A 365 15.71 -1.42 1.49
N SER A 366 16.93 -1.92 1.75
CA SER A 366 17.67 -1.64 2.98
C SER A 366 17.99 -0.15 3.19
N ALA A 367 18.16 0.62 2.11
CA ALA A 367 18.37 2.06 2.19
C ALA A 367 17.06 2.83 2.38
N GLN A 368 15.89 2.19 2.31
CA GLN A 368 14.58 2.83 2.44
C GLN A 368 13.94 2.69 3.82
N MET A 369 14.60 1.98 4.74
CA MET A 369 14.12 1.72 6.10
C MET A 369 13.78 3.00 6.89
N PRO A 370 12.83 2.92 7.85
CA PRO A 370 12.14 1.72 8.37
C PRO A 370 10.90 1.28 7.58
N ASN A 371 10.45 0.03 7.83
CA ASN A 371 9.28 -0.59 7.18
C ASN A 371 7.96 0.07 7.58
N HIS A 372 7.81 0.42 8.86
CA HIS A 372 6.63 1.09 9.38
C HIS A 372 6.99 1.90 10.63
N LEU A 373 6.44 3.11 10.75
CA LEU A 373 6.56 3.94 11.94
C LEU A 373 5.31 3.80 12.81
N GLU A 374 4.92 4.86 13.50
CA GLU A 374 3.88 4.80 14.51
C GLU A 374 2.54 4.24 14.01
N ASN A 375 1.84 3.58 14.95
CA ASN A 375 0.44 3.17 14.85
C ASN A 375 0.14 2.11 13.78
N LEU A 376 1.07 1.18 13.51
CA LEU A 376 0.69 -0.12 12.94
C LEU A 376 -0.20 -0.85 13.96
N THR A 377 -1.44 -1.15 13.57
CA THR A 377 -2.41 -1.87 14.39
C THR A 377 -2.86 -3.13 13.69
N ILE A 378 -2.65 -4.28 14.31
CA ILE A 378 -3.10 -5.59 13.87
C ILE A 378 -4.20 -6.05 14.83
N TRP A 379 -5.41 -6.24 14.29
CA TRP A 379 -6.61 -6.53 15.06
C TRP A 379 -7.28 -7.80 14.54
N ASN A 380 -7.45 -8.79 15.41
CA ASN A 380 -8.06 -10.08 15.11
C ASN A 380 -7.49 -10.77 13.86
N PHE A 381 -6.17 -10.74 13.72
CA PHE A 381 -5.50 -11.48 12.66
C PHE A 381 -5.56 -12.99 12.95
N ASN A 382 -5.99 -13.78 11.97
CA ASN A 382 -6.00 -15.24 12.02
C ASN A 382 -4.85 -15.82 11.20
N ALA A 383 -3.76 -16.19 11.85
CA ALA A 383 -2.61 -16.77 11.18
C ALA A 383 -2.89 -18.20 10.75
N THR A 384 -2.71 -18.50 9.46
CA THR A 384 -2.83 -19.87 8.93
C THR A 384 -1.50 -20.61 9.01
N ASN A 385 -0.39 -19.88 8.85
CA ASN A 385 0.95 -20.38 8.97
C ASN A 385 1.86 -19.30 9.58
N VAL A 386 2.84 -19.70 10.39
CA VAL A 386 3.76 -18.78 11.05
C VAL A 386 5.19 -19.29 10.94
N GLN A 387 6.13 -18.38 10.80
CA GLN A 387 7.56 -18.72 10.79
C GLN A 387 8.36 -17.65 11.51
N THR A 388 9.18 -18.09 12.46
CA THR A 388 10.23 -17.29 13.09
C THR A 388 11.55 -17.44 12.33
N ASP A 389 12.44 -16.47 12.48
CA ASP A 389 13.80 -16.52 11.97
C ASP A 389 14.78 -16.61 13.16
N PRO A 390 15.46 -17.75 13.37
CA PRO A 390 16.36 -17.94 14.51
C PRO A 390 17.56 -16.99 14.53
N ASP A 391 17.87 -16.32 13.41
CA ASP A 391 18.93 -15.31 13.37
C ASP A 391 18.55 -14.04 14.14
N ILE A 392 17.24 -13.73 14.26
CA ILE A 392 16.74 -12.48 14.84
C ILE A 392 15.74 -12.70 16.00
N ASP A 393 15.00 -13.79 15.96
CA ASP A 393 13.96 -14.15 16.94
C ASP A 393 14.57 -14.93 18.11
N LYS A 394 14.92 -14.21 19.17
CA LYS A 394 15.46 -14.80 20.41
C LYS A 394 14.36 -15.53 21.17
N ASP A 395 14.70 -16.69 21.75
CA ASP A 395 13.77 -17.54 22.50
C ASP A 395 12.50 -17.93 21.73
N GLY A 396 12.56 -17.94 20.39
CA GLY A 396 11.42 -18.22 19.52
C GLY A 396 10.35 -17.13 19.52
N LYS A 397 10.66 -15.91 19.99
CA LYS A 397 9.74 -14.77 19.99
C LYS A 397 9.95 -13.92 18.75
N PHE A 398 8.86 -13.68 18.03
CA PHE A 398 8.83 -12.88 16.82
C PHE A 398 9.18 -11.41 17.12
N THR A 399 10.23 -10.93 16.48
CA THR A 399 10.83 -9.62 16.67
C THR A 399 10.21 -8.59 15.72
N TRP A 400 10.05 -7.34 16.14
CA TRP A 400 9.53 -6.23 15.33
C TRP A 400 10.63 -5.29 14.84
N TRP A 401 11.71 -5.18 15.60
CA TRP A 401 12.87 -4.39 15.28
C TRP A 401 14.13 -5.25 15.39
N ASP A 402 14.64 -5.66 14.25
CA ASP A 402 15.93 -6.32 14.15
C ASP A 402 17.05 -5.26 14.29
N SER A 403 17.77 -5.21 15.40
CA SER A 403 18.85 -4.22 15.60
C SER A 403 20.09 -4.46 14.73
N ASP A 404 20.19 -5.63 14.11
CA ASP A 404 21.43 -6.11 13.51
C ASP A 404 21.33 -6.45 12.02
N GLY A 405 20.13 -6.43 11.43
CA GLY A 405 19.93 -6.66 10.00
C GLY A 405 19.38 -5.47 9.23
N TYR A 406 18.97 -5.74 8.00
CA TYR A 406 18.80 -4.73 6.95
C TYR A 406 17.35 -4.36 6.64
N TRP A 407 16.41 -5.31 6.81
CA TRP A 407 15.12 -5.24 6.11
C TRP A 407 13.87 -5.30 7.01
N TRP A 408 14.03 -5.47 8.33
CA TRP A 408 12.91 -5.61 9.26
C TRP A 408 12.97 -4.57 10.39
N LYS A 409 12.17 -3.50 10.27
CA LYS A 409 12.18 -2.33 11.16
C LYS A 409 10.75 -1.78 11.35
N PHE A 410 10.05 -2.26 12.37
CA PHE A 410 8.70 -1.81 12.75
C PHE A 410 8.71 -1.15 14.12
N VAL A 411 8.31 0.11 14.18
CA VAL A 411 8.29 0.87 15.45
C VAL A 411 7.03 0.55 16.23
N ARG A 412 7.18 -0.29 17.26
CA ARG A 412 6.22 -0.51 18.36
C ARG A 412 4.76 -0.70 17.91
N PRO A 413 4.46 -1.80 17.21
CA PRO A 413 3.10 -2.08 16.76
C PRO A 413 2.15 -2.37 17.93
N ILE A 414 0.86 -2.29 17.62
CA ILE A 414 -0.26 -2.72 18.45
C ILE A 414 -0.78 -4.03 17.85
N VAL A 415 -0.79 -5.11 18.62
CA VAL A 415 -1.38 -6.39 18.20
C VAL A 415 -2.42 -6.79 19.23
N VAL A 416 -3.65 -7.01 18.77
CA VAL A 416 -4.77 -7.40 19.63
C VAL A 416 -5.53 -8.54 18.97
N GLY A 417 -5.72 -9.62 19.72
CA GLY A 417 -6.49 -10.78 19.29
C GLY A 417 -5.86 -11.61 18.18
N PHE A 418 -4.53 -11.62 18.07
CA PHE A 418 -3.84 -12.52 17.15
C PHE A 418 -4.12 -13.98 17.53
N HIS A 419 -4.58 -14.79 16.59
CA HIS A 419 -5.01 -16.18 16.83
C HIS A 419 -4.75 -17.06 15.60
N GLY A 420 -5.12 -18.34 15.68
CA GLY A 420 -4.81 -19.35 14.67
C GLY A 420 -3.52 -20.09 15.02
N SER A 421 -2.59 -20.20 14.08
CA SER A 421 -1.27 -20.79 14.28
C SER A 421 -0.49 -20.04 15.39
N PRO A 422 -0.03 -20.72 16.46
CA PRO A 422 0.57 -20.06 17.62
C PRO A 422 1.86 -19.31 17.29
N LEU A 423 1.92 -18.03 17.63
CA LEU A 423 3.12 -17.19 17.54
C LEU A 423 3.24 -16.34 18.80
N SER A 424 4.43 -16.35 19.40
CA SER A 424 4.76 -15.44 20.50
C SER A 424 5.54 -14.25 19.97
N PHE A 425 5.24 -13.04 20.44
CA PHE A 425 5.94 -11.83 20.06
C PHE A 425 6.93 -11.40 21.14
N ASP A 426 7.94 -10.62 20.77
CA ASP A 426 8.73 -9.86 21.74
C ASP A 426 7.93 -8.62 22.19
N ASP A 427 7.21 -8.78 23.30
CA ASP A 427 6.36 -7.74 23.90
C ASP A 427 7.12 -6.45 24.24
N THR A 428 8.44 -6.53 24.46
CA THR A 428 9.25 -5.35 24.79
C THR A 428 9.36 -4.37 23.61
N GLN A 429 9.17 -4.88 22.40
CA GLN A 429 9.21 -4.11 21.16
C GLN A 429 7.83 -3.63 20.70
N MET A 430 6.80 -3.79 21.54
CA MET A 430 5.42 -3.50 21.17
C MET A 430 4.88 -2.32 21.99
N LYS A 431 3.84 -1.66 21.45
CA LYS A 431 3.05 -0.70 22.21
C LYS A 431 1.96 -1.41 23.01
N ARG A 432 1.42 -2.50 22.46
CA ARG A 432 0.40 -3.34 23.09
C ARG A 432 0.41 -4.72 22.44
N ASN A 433 0.49 -5.76 23.25
CA ASN A 433 0.14 -7.13 22.88
C ASN A 433 -1.02 -7.56 23.78
N GLU A 434 -2.16 -7.91 23.21
CA GLU A 434 -3.35 -8.27 24.00
C GLU A 434 -4.09 -9.46 23.43
N SER A 435 -4.51 -10.36 24.33
CA SER A 435 -5.26 -11.59 24.02
C SER A 435 -4.56 -12.48 22.98
N PRO A 436 -3.27 -12.81 23.15
CA PRO A 436 -2.60 -13.74 22.24
C PRO A 436 -3.29 -15.11 22.25
N GLY A 437 -3.50 -15.70 21.07
CA GLY A 437 -4.16 -16.98 20.88
C GLY A 437 -5.68 -16.93 20.83
N LYS A 438 -6.32 -15.75 20.97
CA LYS A 438 -7.77 -15.63 21.01
C LYS A 438 -8.28 -14.37 20.33
N ALA A 439 -9.30 -14.50 19.48
CA ALA A 439 -10.00 -13.34 18.93
C ALA A 439 -10.71 -12.52 20.02
N VAL A 440 -10.78 -11.20 19.82
CA VAL A 440 -11.41 -10.24 20.75
C VAL A 440 -12.71 -9.64 20.19
N HIS A 441 -13.50 -9.01 21.06
CA HIS A 441 -14.61 -8.14 20.68
C HIS A 441 -14.24 -6.66 20.88
N PRO A 442 -14.65 -5.74 19.97
CA PRO A 442 -15.37 -5.98 18.72
C PRO A 442 -14.53 -6.80 17.72
N TYR A 443 -15.20 -7.59 16.88
CA TYR A 443 -14.48 -8.45 15.93
C TYR A 443 -13.70 -7.62 14.91
N SER A 444 -14.33 -6.62 14.29
CA SER A 444 -13.65 -5.63 13.45
C SER A 444 -13.54 -4.28 14.18
N LEU A 445 -12.31 -3.78 14.33
CA LEU A 445 -12.06 -2.45 14.88
C LEU A 445 -12.54 -1.37 13.91
N TYR A 446 -12.35 -1.57 12.60
CA TYR A 446 -12.78 -0.62 11.57
C TYR A 446 -14.30 -0.44 11.60
N GLU A 447 -15.06 -1.53 11.61
CA GLU A 447 -16.53 -1.47 11.71
C GLU A 447 -17.01 -0.85 13.01
N ALA A 448 -16.37 -1.17 14.14
CA ALA A 448 -16.71 -0.57 15.42
C ALA A 448 -16.48 0.95 15.41
N GLN A 449 -15.38 1.41 14.80
CA GLN A 449 -15.08 2.83 14.63
C GLN A 449 -16.08 3.52 13.69
N LEU A 450 -16.48 2.87 12.58
CA LEU A 450 -17.53 3.40 11.70
C LEU A 450 -18.86 3.53 12.45
N ARG A 451 -19.27 2.50 13.20
CA ARG A 451 -20.50 2.53 14.00
C ARG A 451 -20.45 3.62 15.06
N LEU A 452 -19.31 3.82 15.71
CA LEU A 452 -19.12 4.88 16.71
C LEU A 452 -19.22 6.28 16.08
N ARG A 453 -18.60 6.49 14.92
CA ARG A 453 -18.50 7.83 14.29
C ARG A 453 -19.74 8.21 13.48
N LEU A 454 -20.37 7.24 12.83
CA LEU A 454 -21.50 7.45 11.92
C LEU A 454 -22.85 7.03 12.53
N GLY A 455 -22.84 6.30 13.65
CA GLY A 455 -24.03 5.65 14.22
C GLY A 455 -24.42 4.32 13.55
N TYR A 456 -23.76 3.95 12.45
CA TYR A 456 -24.04 2.72 11.70
C TYR A 456 -22.80 2.23 10.93
N VAL A 457 -22.85 1.00 10.43
CA VAL A 457 -21.88 0.47 9.46
C VAL A 457 -22.48 0.61 8.06
N PRO A 458 -21.80 1.23 7.08
CA PRO A 458 -22.33 1.43 5.73
C PRO A 458 -22.84 0.14 5.08
N ALA A 459 -23.98 0.22 4.38
CA ALA A 459 -24.63 -0.94 3.76
C ALA A 459 -23.71 -1.68 2.77
N TRP A 460 -22.90 -0.93 2.01
CA TRP A 460 -21.95 -1.53 1.06
C TRP A 460 -20.91 -2.42 1.76
N LEU A 461 -20.45 -2.04 2.96
CA LEU A 461 -19.46 -2.81 3.72
C LEU A 461 -20.11 -4.06 4.32
N ASN A 462 -21.36 -3.94 4.80
CA ASN A 462 -22.13 -5.10 5.25
C ASN A 462 -22.40 -6.11 4.12
N ALA A 463 -22.57 -5.64 2.88
CA ALA A 463 -22.76 -6.49 1.71
C ALA A 463 -21.51 -7.28 1.28
N LEU A 464 -20.31 -6.95 1.82
CA LEU A 464 -19.07 -7.68 1.56
C LEU A 464 -18.83 -8.88 2.47
N LYS A 465 -19.63 -9.03 3.52
CA LYS A 465 -19.42 -10.05 4.55
C LYS A 465 -19.64 -11.45 3.99
#